data_AF-A0A4V1XVY5-F1
#
_entry.id   AF-A0A4V1XVY5-F1
#
_cell.length_a   1.000
_cell.length_b   1.000
_cell.length_c   1.000
_cell.angle_alpha   90.00
_cell.angle_beta   90.00
_cell.angle_gamma   90.00
#
_symmetry.space_group_name_H-M   'P 1'
#
loop_
_entity.id
_entity.type
_entity.pdbx_description
1 polymer ?
#
loop_
_entity_poly.entity_id
_entity_poly.type
_entity_poly.pdbx_seq_one_letter_code
_entity_poly.pdbx_strand_id
1 'polypeptide(L)'
;MEAFNHELADEEGDIDAITERILEEHFSRAEVDPAFGEQDRLLDEAEAEINAKSNHILLLLSRLLELLSQESSKAWEREYHCIDLTEAASRMRDQLRDSIPLGDRANPPRKPRSALEVVYENSARARDEDLRYLRQRIRNLEAELKTLEKRLVEEMSKNWELDYRWRDMREEVWRLKLQLRSSISLVDAGHPPWKPKTGLERALEKKIVELEGRARHPKGRTRSNTT
;
A
#
# COMPACT_ATOMS: atom_id res chain seq x y z
N MET A 1 24.61 33.82 84.60
CA MET A 1 23.67 33.57 83.49
C MET A 1 24.44 33.47 82.17
N GLU A 2 25.51 32.66 82.10
CA GLU A 2 26.29 32.48 80.86
C GLU A 2 26.42 31.00 80.46
N ALA A 3 26.00 30.06 81.32
CA ALA A 3 26.11 28.62 81.07
C ALA A 3 24.93 28.02 80.27
N PHE A 4 23.84 28.76 80.07
CA PHE A 4 22.65 28.25 79.36
C PHE A 4 22.63 28.58 77.86
N ASN A 5 23.52 29.47 77.39
CA ASN A 5 23.61 29.83 75.97
C ASN A 5 24.58 28.93 75.19
N HIS A 6 25.39 28.12 75.86
CA HIS A 6 26.35 27.25 75.18
C HIS A 6 25.78 25.87 74.82
N GLU A 7 24.70 25.45 75.49
CA GLU A 7 24.07 24.14 75.28
C GLU A 7 23.01 24.17 74.15
N LEU A 8 22.48 25.36 73.82
CA LEU A 8 21.57 25.55 72.68
C LEU A 8 22.29 25.67 71.33
N ALA A 9 23.57 26.08 71.33
CA ALA A 9 24.36 26.21 70.10
C ALA A 9 24.86 24.85 69.57
N ASP A 10 25.04 23.87 70.44
CA ASP A 10 25.46 22.52 70.05
C ASP A 10 24.28 21.67 69.53
N GLU A 11 23.04 21.96 69.94
CA GLU A 11 21.84 21.29 69.40
C GLU A 11 21.37 21.87 68.05
N GLU A 12 21.58 23.18 67.79
CA GLU A 12 21.26 23.81 66.50
C GLU A 12 22.16 23.31 65.36
N GLY A 13 23.45 23.09 65.64
CA GLY A 13 24.41 22.55 64.67
C GLY A 13 24.11 21.09 64.27
N ASP A 14 23.57 20.29 65.19
CA ASP A 14 23.17 18.91 64.91
C ASP A 14 21.87 18.85 64.09
N ILE A 15 20.93 19.78 64.27
CA ILE A 15 19.70 19.85 63.46
C ILE A 15 20.01 20.28 62.02
N ASP A 16 20.92 21.25 61.83
CA ASP A 16 21.36 21.66 60.49
C ASP A 16 22.11 20.53 59.79
N ALA A 17 22.99 19.81 60.49
CA ALA A 17 23.67 18.64 59.92
C ALA A 17 22.72 17.48 59.59
N ILE A 18 21.67 17.27 60.42
CA ILE A 18 20.65 16.25 60.15
C ILE A 18 19.76 16.66 58.98
N THR A 19 19.40 17.94 58.86
CA THR A 19 18.57 18.42 57.74
C THR A 19 19.35 18.45 56.43
N GLU A 20 20.63 18.83 56.41
CA GLU A 20 21.50 18.70 55.23
C GLU A 20 21.64 17.24 54.81
N ARG A 21 21.81 16.32 55.77
CA ARG A 21 21.97 14.88 55.49
C ARG A 21 20.67 14.23 55.02
N ILE A 22 19.52 14.66 55.54
CA ILE A 22 18.19 14.26 55.07
C ILE A 22 17.93 14.83 53.67
N LEU A 23 18.30 16.09 53.41
CA LEU A 23 18.16 16.70 52.09
C LEU A 23 19.11 16.06 51.06
N GLU A 24 20.35 15.73 51.42
CA GLU A 24 21.29 14.98 50.57
C GLU A 24 20.84 13.54 50.34
N GLU A 25 20.30 12.84 51.34
CA GLU A 25 19.73 11.51 51.15
C GLU A 25 18.48 11.54 50.26
N HIS A 26 17.62 12.56 50.40
CA HIS A 26 16.42 12.71 49.57
C HIS A 26 16.73 13.21 48.15
N PHE A 27 17.74 14.06 47.95
CA PHE A 27 18.19 14.49 46.61
C PHE A 27 19.05 13.43 45.91
N SER A 28 19.83 12.64 46.64
CA SER A 28 20.59 11.52 46.06
C SER A 28 19.71 10.30 45.76
N ARG A 29 18.54 10.18 46.41
CA ARG A 29 17.48 9.19 46.08
C ARG A 29 16.43 9.69 45.12
N ALA A 30 16.49 10.93 44.65
CA ALA A 30 15.88 11.30 43.38
C ALA A 30 16.75 10.68 42.26
N GLU A 31 16.86 9.35 42.27
CA GLU A 31 17.13 8.56 41.09
C GLU A 31 16.04 9.00 40.11
N VAL A 32 16.41 9.91 39.21
CA VAL A 32 15.60 10.27 38.05
C VAL A 32 15.28 8.94 37.41
N ASP A 33 14.05 8.49 37.62
CA ASP A 33 13.60 7.15 37.27
C ASP A 33 13.98 6.94 35.80
N PRO A 34 14.93 6.04 35.47
CA PRO A 34 15.48 5.95 34.12
C PRO A 34 14.38 5.67 33.08
N ALA A 35 13.22 5.17 33.53
CA ALA A 35 12.00 5.02 32.76
C ALA A 35 11.44 6.34 32.18
N PHE A 36 11.55 7.47 32.88
CA PHE A 36 11.11 8.78 32.36
C PHE A 36 12.05 9.31 31.27
N GLY A 37 13.36 9.09 31.42
CA GLY A 37 14.35 9.48 30.40
C GLY A 37 14.29 8.64 29.13
N GLU A 38 13.84 7.38 29.21
CA GLU A 38 13.58 6.54 28.03
C GLU A 38 12.31 7.00 27.27
N GLN A 39 11.27 7.44 27.96
CA GLN A 39 10.06 7.97 27.32
C GLN A 39 10.31 9.28 26.57
N ASP A 40 11.09 10.21 27.14
CA ASP A 40 11.46 11.44 26.46
C ASP A 40 12.32 11.17 25.21
N ARG A 41 13.25 10.22 25.28
CA ARG A 41 14.06 9.82 24.11
C ARG A 41 13.21 9.21 22.98
N LEU A 42 12.22 8.40 23.32
CA LEU A 42 11.30 7.82 22.33
C LEU A 42 10.41 8.88 21.66
N LEU A 43 10.02 9.91 22.41
CA LEU A 43 9.28 11.07 21.87
C LEU A 43 10.16 11.88 20.90
N ASP A 44 11.40 12.18 21.29
CA ASP A 44 12.36 12.89 20.43
C ASP A 44 12.65 12.13 19.13
N GLU A 45 12.80 10.79 19.20
CA GLU A 45 12.99 9.94 18.03
C GLU A 45 11.77 9.94 17.11
N ALA A 46 10.55 9.85 17.68
CA ALA A 46 9.31 9.91 16.92
C ALA A 46 9.11 11.28 16.26
N GLU A 47 9.42 12.37 16.95
CA GLU A 47 9.37 13.72 16.39
C GLU A 47 10.39 13.90 15.26
N ALA A 48 11.61 13.40 15.43
CA ALA A 48 12.63 13.42 14.38
C ALA A 48 12.18 12.64 13.14
N GLU A 49 11.55 11.46 13.31
CA GLU A 49 11.02 10.66 12.22
C GLU A 49 9.85 11.38 11.50
N ILE A 50 8.93 11.99 12.25
CA ILE A 50 7.81 12.78 11.70
C ILE A 50 8.35 13.99 10.92
N ASN A 51 9.35 14.69 11.45
CA ASN A 51 9.97 15.82 10.78
C ASN A 51 10.72 15.40 9.51
N ALA A 52 11.44 14.28 9.53
CA ALA A 52 12.09 13.72 8.35
C ALA A 52 11.08 13.37 7.26
N LYS A 53 9.97 12.70 7.62
CA LYS A 53 8.88 12.39 6.68
C LYS A 53 8.22 13.65 6.13
N SER A 54 7.96 14.64 6.98
CA SER A 54 7.37 15.91 6.59
C SER A 54 8.27 16.68 5.62
N ASN A 55 9.57 16.75 5.88
CA ASN A 55 10.56 17.34 4.98
C ASN A 55 10.64 16.61 3.64
N HIS A 56 10.59 15.27 3.67
CA HIS A 56 10.55 14.48 2.45
C HIS A 56 9.29 14.78 1.60
N ILE A 57 8.12 14.88 2.24
CA ILE A 57 6.87 15.26 1.57
C ILE A 57 6.99 16.66 0.98
N LEU A 58 7.53 17.63 1.71
CA LEU A 58 7.72 19.00 1.21
C LEU A 58 8.66 19.04 -0.01
N LEU A 59 9.72 18.22 -0.01
CA LEU A 59 10.65 18.13 -1.14
C LEU A 59 10.00 17.46 -2.36
N LEU A 60 9.15 16.45 -2.15
CA LEU A 60 8.36 15.87 -3.23
C LEU A 60 7.34 16.87 -3.79
N LEU A 61 6.67 17.64 -2.93
CA LEU A 61 5.71 18.66 -3.35
C LEU A 61 6.38 19.78 -4.15
N SER A 62 7.54 20.27 -3.70
CA SER A 62 8.28 21.31 -4.43
C SER A 62 8.73 20.80 -5.81
N ARG A 63 9.19 19.55 -5.90
CA ARG A 63 9.55 18.93 -7.18
C ARG A 63 8.35 18.76 -8.11
N LEU A 64 7.20 18.35 -7.58
CA LEU A 64 5.97 18.23 -8.37
C LEU A 64 5.51 19.59 -8.90
N LEU A 65 5.58 20.64 -8.08
CA LEU A 65 5.25 22.00 -8.50
C LEU A 65 6.19 22.49 -9.61
N GLU A 66 7.48 22.23 -9.50
CA GLU A 66 8.46 22.57 -10.54
C GLU A 66 8.16 21.85 -11.86
N LEU A 67 7.87 20.54 -11.80
CA LEU A 67 7.52 19.75 -12.98
C LEU A 67 6.21 20.24 -13.63
N LEU A 68 5.19 20.55 -12.82
CA LEU A 68 3.92 21.11 -13.31
C LEU A 68 4.13 22.47 -13.98
N SER A 69 4.97 23.33 -13.41
CA SER A 69 5.33 24.62 -13.99
C SER A 69 6.03 24.43 -15.35
N GLN A 70 7.01 23.52 -15.44
CA GLN A 70 7.70 23.24 -16.68
C GLN A 70 6.77 22.66 -17.76
N GLU A 71 5.92 21.69 -17.40
CA GLU A 71 5.00 21.09 -18.37
C GLU A 71 3.91 22.05 -18.82
N SER A 72 3.41 22.91 -17.92
CA SER A 72 2.48 23.96 -18.33
C SER A 72 3.14 24.97 -19.28
N SER A 73 4.38 25.41 -19.01
CA SER A 73 5.13 26.28 -19.93
C SER A 73 5.27 25.66 -21.32
N LYS A 74 5.71 24.40 -21.39
CA LYS A 74 5.84 23.68 -22.66
C LYS A 74 4.50 23.52 -23.38
N ALA A 75 3.41 23.30 -22.64
CA ALA A 75 2.08 23.18 -23.23
C ALA A 75 1.66 24.50 -23.88
N TRP A 76 1.87 25.63 -23.19
CA TRP A 76 1.63 26.98 -23.72
C TRP A 76 2.47 27.28 -24.96
N GLU A 77 3.77 26.96 -24.95
CA GLU A 77 4.65 27.15 -26.12
C GLU A 77 4.17 26.37 -27.35
N ARG A 78 3.73 25.11 -27.15
CA ARG A 78 3.18 24.28 -28.23
C ARG A 78 1.88 24.86 -28.77
N GLU A 79 0.99 25.32 -27.89
CA GLU A 79 -0.27 25.94 -28.29
C GLU A 79 -0.03 27.21 -29.10
N TYR A 80 0.86 28.09 -28.64
CA TYR A 80 1.22 29.30 -29.35
C TYR A 80 1.84 28.98 -30.73
N HIS A 81 2.74 28.00 -30.79
CA HIS A 81 3.32 27.55 -32.05
C HIS A 81 2.26 27.04 -33.03
N CYS A 82 1.25 26.30 -32.54
CA CYS A 82 0.12 25.86 -33.37
C CYS A 82 -0.70 27.04 -33.90
N ILE A 83 -0.93 28.08 -33.09
CA ILE A 83 -1.64 29.30 -33.51
C ILE A 83 -0.84 30.02 -34.60
N ASP A 84 0.45 30.25 -34.39
CA ASP A 84 1.35 30.91 -35.35
C ASP A 84 1.36 30.19 -36.70
N LEU A 85 1.50 28.87 -36.69
CA LEU A 85 1.45 28.04 -37.90
C LEU A 85 0.09 28.12 -38.59
N THR A 86 -1.00 28.16 -37.82
CA THR A 86 -2.35 28.27 -38.36
C THR A 86 -2.56 29.63 -39.03
N GLU A 87 -2.08 30.71 -38.42
CA GLU A 87 -2.12 32.05 -39.01
C GLU A 87 -1.23 32.17 -40.24
N ALA A 88 -0.02 31.61 -40.22
CA ALA A 88 0.86 31.56 -41.37
C ALA A 88 0.22 30.81 -42.55
N ALA A 89 -0.38 29.64 -42.27
CA ALA A 89 -1.11 28.86 -43.28
C ALA A 89 -2.34 29.60 -43.81
N SER A 90 -2.98 30.43 -42.99
CA SER A 90 -4.13 31.26 -43.39
C SER A 90 -3.67 32.41 -44.29
N ARG A 91 -2.61 33.13 -43.90
CA ARG A 91 -1.97 34.17 -44.71
C ARG A 91 -1.51 33.64 -46.07
N MET A 92 -0.86 32.47 -46.11
CA MET A 92 -0.45 31.84 -47.36
C MET A 92 -1.65 31.45 -48.22
N ARG A 93 -2.75 30.96 -47.62
CA ARG A 93 -3.99 30.67 -48.34
C ARG A 93 -4.60 31.93 -48.94
N ASP A 94 -4.62 33.04 -48.22
CA ASP A 94 -5.13 34.32 -48.72
C ASP A 94 -4.24 34.87 -49.84
N GLN A 95 -2.92 34.85 -49.67
CA GLN A 95 -1.97 35.22 -50.74
C GLN A 95 -2.17 34.37 -52.00
N LEU A 96 -2.31 33.05 -51.85
CA LEU A 96 -2.60 32.16 -52.98
C LEU A 96 -3.94 32.51 -53.62
N ARG A 97 -4.98 32.72 -52.80
CA ARG A 97 -6.30 33.13 -53.28
C ARG A 97 -6.18 34.40 -54.12
N ASP A 98 -5.49 35.42 -53.62
CA ASP A 98 -5.33 36.73 -54.28
C ASP A 98 -4.43 36.70 -55.51
N SER A 99 -3.49 35.75 -55.58
CA SER A 99 -2.68 35.52 -56.77
C SER A 99 -3.44 34.83 -57.92
N ILE A 100 -4.60 34.21 -57.66
CA ILE A 100 -5.41 33.54 -58.67
C ILE A 100 -6.34 34.56 -59.35
N PRO A 101 -6.29 34.73 -60.69
CA PRO A 101 -7.18 35.61 -61.43
C PRO A 101 -8.66 35.28 -61.15
N LEU A 102 -9.52 36.30 -61.02
CA LEU A 102 -10.94 36.11 -60.71
C LEU A 102 -11.67 35.19 -61.71
N GLY A 103 -11.23 35.13 -62.97
CA GLY A 103 -11.75 34.21 -63.98
C GLY A 103 -11.46 32.73 -63.70
N ASP A 104 -10.29 32.43 -63.14
CA ASP A 104 -9.89 31.06 -62.77
C ASP A 104 -10.51 30.60 -61.44
N ARG A 105 -11.04 31.54 -60.62
CA ARG A 105 -11.76 31.19 -59.37
C ARG A 105 -13.15 30.59 -59.65
N ALA A 106 -13.82 31.00 -60.72
CA ALA A 106 -15.16 30.54 -61.06
C ALA A 106 -15.18 29.19 -61.79
N ASN A 107 -14.09 28.87 -62.51
CA ASN A 107 -13.97 27.62 -63.26
C ASN A 107 -12.51 27.18 -63.27
N PRO A 108 -11.98 26.67 -62.15
CA PRO A 108 -10.58 26.31 -62.07
C PRO A 108 -10.28 25.26 -63.15
N PRO A 109 -9.23 25.45 -63.97
CA PRO A 109 -8.84 24.45 -64.95
C PRO A 109 -8.64 23.13 -64.21
N ARG A 110 -9.26 22.05 -64.71
CA ARG A 110 -9.08 20.70 -64.16
C ARG A 110 -7.60 20.35 -64.29
N LYS A 111 -6.82 20.63 -63.25
CA LYS A 111 -5.42 20.26 -63.21
C LYS A 111 -5.38 18.73 -63.29
N PRO A 112 -4.63 18.15 -64.25
CA PRO A 112 -4.35 16.73 -64.19
C PRO A 112 -3.70 16.48 -62.83
N ARG A 113 -4.16 15.44 -62.12
CA ARG A 113 -3.63 15.06 -60.81
C ARG A 113 -2.12 15.05 -60.86
N SER A 114 -1.50 15.84 -59.99
CA SER A 114 -0.04 15.88 -59.90
C SER A 114 0.45 14.53 -59.38
N ALA A 115 1.57 14.03 -59.90
CA ALA A 115 2.19 12.80 -59.39
C ALA A 115 2.43 12.87 -57.87
N LEU A 116 2.73 14.07 -57.36
CA LEU A 116 2.91 14.33 -55.93
C LEU A 116 1.61 14.14 -55.12
N GLU A 117 0.48 14.58 -55.66
CA GLU A 117 -0.84 14.44 -55.03
C GLU A 117 -1.25 12.98 -54.90
N VAL A 118 -0.99 12.17 -55.94
CA VAL A 118 -1.22 10.72 -55.92
C VAL A 118 -0.35 10.04 -54.86
N VAL A 119 0.92 10.45 -54.72
CA VAL A 119 1.82 9.92 -53.68
C VAL A 119 1.31 10.24 -52.28
N TYR A 120 0.85 11.48 -52.03
CA TYR A 120 0.29 11.86 -50.74
C TYR A 120 -1.03 11.14 -50.43
N GLU A 121 -1.93 11.00 -51.42
CA GLU A 121 -3.16 10.23 -51.25
C GLU A 121 -2.87 8.77 -50.91
N ASN A 122 -1.92 8.14 -51.61
CA ASN A 122 -1.53 6.76 -51.33
C ASN A 122 -0.90 6.61 -49.93
N SER A 123 -0.05 7.57 -49.54
CA SER A 123 0.54 7.60 -48.20
C SER A 123 -0.52 7.81 -47.10
N ALA A 124 -1.52 8.66 -47.34
CA ALA A 124 -2.64 8.87 -46.43
C ALA A 124 -3.48 7.58 -46.28
N ARG A 125 -3.79 6.90 -47.40
CA ARG A 125 -4.52 5.62 -47.38
C ARG A 125 -3.76 4.54 -46.62
N ALA A 126 -2.46 4.40 -46.83
CA ALA A 126 -1.64 3.44 -46.09
C ALA A 126 -1.68 3.71 -44.58
N ARG A 127 -1.56 4.99 -44.17
CA ARG A 127 -1.68 5.37 -42.75
C ARG A 127 -3.08 5.11 -42.19
N ASP A 128 -4.13 5.33 -42.97
CA ASP A 128 -5.51 5.06 -42.56
C ASP A 128 -5.76 3.55 -42.36
N GLU A 129 -5.15 2.71 -43.19
CA GLU A 129 -5.17 1.25 -43.04
C GLU A 129 -4.43 0.82 -41.77
N ASP A 130 -3.25 1.38 -41.51
CA ASP A 130 -2.49 1.13 -40.27
C ASP A 130 -3.28 1.57 -39.03
N LEU A 131 -3.88 2.76 -39.06
CA LEU A 131 -4.72 3.25 -37.97
C LEU A 131 -5.93 2.35 -37.74
N ARG A 132 -6.55 1.84 -38.81
CA ARG A 132 -7.66 0.90 -38.71
C ARG A 132 -7.20 -0.42 -38.07
N TYR A 133 -6.05 -0.95 -38.48
CA TYR A 133 -5.47 -2.15 -37.90
C TYR A 133 -5.16 -1.97 -36.41
N LEU A 134 -4.50 -0.87 -36.04
CA LEU A 134 -4.17 -0.56 -34.64
C LEU A 134 -5.43 -0.40 -33.78
N ARG A 135 -6.46 0.30 -34.28
CA ARG A 135 -7.75 0.41 -33.58
C ARG A 135 -8.40 -0.96 -33.36
N GLN A 136 -8.34 -1.84 -34.34
CA GLN A 136 -8.87 -3.19 -34.19
C GLN A 136 -8.06 -4.00 -33.17
N ARG A 137 -6.72 -3.86 -33.17
CA ARG A 137 -5.85 -4.52 -32.19
C ARG A 137 -6.14 -4.05 -30.78
N ILE A 138 -6.33 -2.74 -30.57
CA ILE A 138 -6.70 -2.16 -29.26
C ILE A 138 -8.01 -2.75 -28.77
N ARG A 139 -9.07 -2.79 -29.61
CA ARG A 139 -10.35 -3.40 -29.23
C ARG A 139 -10.24 -4.86 -28.83
N ASN A 140 -9.42 -5.63 -29.54
CA ASN A 140 -9.21 -7.04 -29.22
C ASN A 140 -8.50 -7.18 -27.85
N LEU A 141 -7.47 -6.36 -27.60
CA LEU A 141 -6.75 -6.36 -26.31
C LEU A 141 -7.65 -5.89 -25.15
N GLU A 142 -8.50 -4.90 -25.36
CA GLU A 142 -9.50 -4.47 -24.36
C GLU A 142 -10.50 -5.58 -24.02
N ALA A 143 -10.92 -6.37 -25.02
CA ALA A 143 -11.78 -7.52 -24.81
C ALA A 143 -11.06 -8.61 -24.02
N GLU A 144 -9.80 -8.93 -24.36
CA GLU A 144 -8.97 -9.87 -23.60
C GLU A 144 -8.80 -9.42 -22.15
N LEU A 145 -8.48 -8.15 -21.91
CA LEU A 145 -8.37 -7.59 -20.55
C LEU A 145 -9.66 -7.78 -19.75
N LYS A 146 -10.81 -7.43 -20.32
CA LYS A 146 -12.11 -7.64 -19.66
C LYS A 146 -12.37 -9.10 -19.32
N THR A 147 -11.96 -10.05 -20.16
CA THR A 147 -12.10 -11.48 -19.86
C THR A 147 -11.18 -11.93 -18.72
N LEU A 148 -9.96 -11.40 -18.66
CA LEU A 148 -9.00 -11.69 -17.60
C LEU A 148 -9.45 -11.09 -16.25
N GLU A 149 -9.97 -9.86 -16.27
CA GLU A 149 -10.54 -9.21 -15.09
C GLU A 149 -11.69 -10.03 -14.49
N LYS A 150 -12.62 -10.52 -15.32
CA LYS A 150 -13.72 -11.39 -14.88
C LYS A 150 -13.19 -12.67 -14.23
N ARG A 151 -12.22 -13.34 -14.87
CA ARG A 151 -11.58 -14.55 -14.31
C ARG A 151 -10.89 -14.26 -12.98
N LEU A 152 -10.22 -13.12 -12.86
CA LEU A 152 -9.57 -12.73 -11.62
C LEU A 152 -10.60 -12.56 -10.50
N VAL A 153 -11.72 -11.90 -10.76
CA VAL A 153 -12.80 -11.73 -9.77
C VAL A 153 -13.40 -13.08 -9.37
N GLU A 154 -13.62 -13.99 -10.31
CA GLU A 154 -14.08 -15.35 -10.02
C GLU A 154 -13.10 -16.12 -9.13
N GLU A 155 -11.80 -16.06 -9.43
CA GLU A 155 -10.77 -16.73 -8.62
C GLU A 155 -10.61 -16.08 -7.25
N MET A 156 -10.73 -14.75 -7.14
CA MET A 156 -10.77 -14.06 -5.85
C MET A 156 -11.96 -14.55 -5.02
N SER A 157 -13.15 -14.64 -5.61
CA SER A 157 -14.34 -15.15 -4.92
C SER A 157 -14.14 -16.58 -4.39
N LYS A 158 -13.56 -17.47 -5.22
CA LYS A 158 -13.19 -18.84 -4.79
C LYS A 158 -12.17 -18.83 -3.66
N ASN A 159 -11.18 -17.94 -3.71
CA ASN A 159 -10.17 -17.84 -2.67
C ASN A 159 -10.76 -17.36 -1.34
N TRP A 160 -11.68 -16.40 -1.40
CA TRP A 160 -12.46 -15.95 -0.24
C TRP A 160 -13.28 -17.11 0.36
N GLU A 161 -13.97 -17.90 -0.47
CA GLU A 161 -14.71 -19.07 0.00
C GLU A 161 -13.79 -20.09 0.69
N LEU A 162 -12.61 -20.33 0.13
CA LEU A 162 -11.61 -21.24 0.72
C LEU A 162 -11.06 -20.71 2.05
N ASP A 163 -10.79 -19.41 2.17
CA ASP A 163 -10.33 -18.80 3.41
C ASP A 163 -11.38 -18.93 4.52
N TYR A 164 -12.66 -18.68 4.21
CA TYR A 164 -13.76 -18.90 5.15
C TYR A 164 -13.84 -20.36 5.59
N ARG A 165 -13.87 -21.31 4.65
CA ARG A 165 -13.91 -22.75 4.97
C ARG A 165 -12.72 -23.17 5.84
N TRP A 166 -11.54 -22.60 5.60
CA TRP A 166 -10.36 -22.90 6.38
C TRP A 166 -10.45 -22.34 7.81
N ARG A 167 -11.00 -21.14 7.99
CA ARG A 167 -11.28 -20.58 9.33
C ARG A 167 -12.29 -21.43 10.09
N ASP A 168 -13.39 -21.81 9.46
CA ASP A 168 -14.42 -22.67 10.07
C ASP A 168 -13.82 -24.00 10.55
N MET A 169 -13.03 -24.66 9.69
CA MET A 169 -12.35 -25.91 10.06
C MET A 169 -11.34 -25.71 11.19
N ARG A 170 -10.59 -24.60 11.19
CA ARG A 170 -9.64 -24.27 12.27
C ARG A 170 -10.37 -24.06 13.60
N GLU A 171 -11.51 -23.37 13.60
CA GLU A 171 -12.34 -23.17 14.79
C GLU A 171 -12.95 -24.48 15.28
N GLU A 172 -13.41 -25.36 14.39
CA GLU A 172 -13.88 -26.69 14.75
C GLU A 172 -12.75 -27.52 15.41
N VAL A 173 -11.56 -27.53 14.82
CA VAL A 173 -10.39 -28.21 15.42
C VAL A 173 -10.06 -27.63 16.79
N TRP A 174 -10.12 -26.31 16.95
CA TRP A 174 -9.89 -25.67 18.25
C TRP A 174 -10.93 -26.09 19.29
N ARG A 175 -12.23 -26.08 18.94
CA ARG A 175 -13.31 -26.54 19.82
C ARG A 175 -13.15 -28.00 20.22
N LEU A 176 -12.82 -28.88 19.27
CA LEU A 176 -12.59 -30.30 19.55
C LEU A 176 -11.37 -30.51 20.46
N LYS A 177 -10.28 -29.75 20.25
CA LYS A 177 -9.11 -29.78 21.15
C LYS A 177 -9.46 -29.33 22.57
N LEU A 178 -10.32 -28.32 22.72
CA LEU A 178 -10.80 -27.87 24.02
C LEU A 178 -11.66 -28.94 24.70
N GLN A 179 -12.58 -29.56 23.96
CA GLN A 179 -13.41 -30.67 24.47
C GLN A 179 -12.57 -31.89 24.89
N LEU A 180 -11.52 -32.21 24.13
CA LEU A 180 -10.59 -33.28 24.49
C LEU A 180 -9.84 -32.93 25.79
N ARG A 181 -9.37 -31.69 25.93
CA ARG A 181 -8.73 -31.23 27.18
C ARG A 181 -9.68 -31.25 28.37
N SER A 182 -10.96 -30.90 28.19
CA SER A 182 -11.95 -30.92 29.25
C SER A 182 -12.46 -32.32 29.61
N SER A 183 -12.32 -33.30 28.71
CA SER A 183 -12.65 -34.71 28.97
C SER A 183 -11.52 -35.48 29.64
N ILE A 184 -10.29 -34.97 29.58
CA ILE A 184 -9.18 -35.41 30.42
C ILE A 184 -9.40 -34.80 31.82
N SER A 185 -9.70 -35.64 32.82
CA SER A 185 -9.79 -35.22 34.22
C SER A 185 -8.50 -34.52 34.66
N LEU A 186 -8.58 -33.38 35.35
CA LEU A 186 -7.43 -32.67 35.92
C LEU A 186 -6.55 -33.56 36.84
N VAL A 187 -7.08 -34.67 37.33
CA VAL A 187 -6.34 -35.67 38.13
C VAL A 187 -5.36 -36.49 37.26
N ASP A 188 -5.61 -36.61 35.95
CA ASP A 188 -4.79 -37.37 34.99
C ASP A 188 -3.77 -36.48 34.24
N ALA A 189 -3.64 -35.19 34.56
CA ALA A 189 -2.69 -34.29 33.88
C ALA A 189 -1.23 -34.44 34.36
N GLY A 190 -1.01 -35.04 35.54
CA GLY A 190 0.33 -35.23 36.15
C GLY A 190 0.93 -36.63 35.97
N HIS A 191 0.13 -37.62 35.56
CA HIS A 191 0.57 -39.01 35.35
C HIS A 191 -0.02 -39.50 34.02
N PRO A 192 0.73 -40.26 33.19
CA PRO A 192 0.15 -40.82 31.98
C PRO A 192 -1.09 -41.66 32.38
N PRO A 193 -2.25 -41.45 31.76
CA PRO A 193 -3.44 -42.18 32.14
C PRO A 193 -3.21 -43.66 31.83
N TRP A 194 -3.10 -44.48 32.87
CA TRP A 194 -3.08 -45.95 32.76
C TRP A 194 -4.44 -46.49 32.30
N LYS A 195 -5.44 -45.62 32.12
CA LYS A 195 -6.73 -45.96 31.55
C LYS A 195 -6.63 -46.02 30.03
N PRO A 196 -7.03 -47.13 29.39
CA PRO A 196 -7.06 -47.20 27.94
C PRO A 196 -7.98 -46.10 27.42
N LYS A 197 -7.47 -45.30 26.47
CA LYS A 197 -8.24 -44.23 25.80
C LYS A 197 -9.64 -44.69 25.50
N THR A 198 -10.64 -43.93 25.93
CA THR A 198 -12.05 -44.27 25.70
C THR A 198 -12.34 -44.28 24.20
N GLY A 199 -13.37 -45.05 23.78
CA GLY A 199 -13.73 -45.14 22.36
C GLY A 199 -14.02 -43.78 21.73
N LEU A 200 -14.56 -42.84 22.52
CA LEU A 200 -14.84 -41.47 22.12
C LEU A 200 -13.55 -40.67 21.89
N GLU A 201 -12.57 -40.75 22.81
CA GLU A 201 -11.27 -40.08 22.64
C GLU A 201 -10.55 -40.54 21.37
N ARG A 202 -10.55 -41.85 21.08
CA ARG A 202 -9.95 -42.38 19.85
C ARG A 202 -10.69 -41.91 18.60
N ALA A 203 -12.02 -41.80 18.67
CA ALA A 203 -12.83 -41.28 17.56
C ALA A 203 -12.54 -39.79 17.31
N LEU A 204 -12.41 -39.00 18.38
CA LEU A 204 -12.06 -37.58 18.30
C LEU A 204 -10.64 -37.37 17.78
N GLU A 205 -9.65 -38.14 18.25
CA GLU A 205 -8.27 -38.09 17.73
C GLU A 205 -8.20 -38.43 16.25
N LYS A 206 -8.89 -39.50 15.80
CA LYS A 206 -8.95 -39.85 14.38
C LYS A 206 -9.56 -38.72 13.54
N LYS A 207 -10.63 -38.09 14.01
CA LYS A 207 -11.28 -37.00 13.30
C LYS A 207 -10.42 -35.74 13.26
N ILE A 208 -9.67 -35.44 14.33
CA ILE A 208 -8.69 -34.33 14.36
C ILE A 208 -7.59 -34.57 13.32
N VAL A 209 -7.00 -35.76 13.27
CA VAL A 209 -5.95 -36.09 12.30
C VAL A 209 -6.48 -36.02 10.86
N GLU A 210 -7.70 -36.49 10.62
CA GLU A 210 -8.33 -36.41 9.30
C GLU A 210 -8.57 -34.95 8.87
N LEU A 211 -9.10 -34.11 9.77
CA LEU A 211 -9.35 -32.69 9.50
C LEU A 211 -8.04 -31.90 9.35
N GLU A 212 -7.02 -32.17 10.16
CA GLU A 212 -5.69 -31.57 10.01
C GLU A 212 -5.03 -31.99 8.68
N GLY A 213 -5.20 -33.24 8.25
CA GLY A 213 -4.78 -33.72 6.95
C GLY A 213 -5.48 -32.98 5.80
N ARG A 214 -6.80 -32.81 5.89
CA ARG A 214 -7.59 -32.04 4.90
C ARG A 214 -7.22 -30.55 4.89
N ALA A 215 -6.96 -29.95 6.05
CA ALA A 215 -6.56 -28.54 6.16
C ALA A 215 -5.16 -28.30 5.59
N ARG A 216 -4.22 -29.24 5.77
CA ARG A 216 -2.87 -29.14 5.18
C ARG A 216 -2.90 -29.42 3.68
N HIS A 217 -3.75 -30.35 3.21
CA HIS A 217 -3.78 -30.79 1.81
C HIS A 217 -5.22 -30.74 1.25
N PRO A 218 -5.77 -29.56 0.97
CA PRO A 218 -7.17 -29.39 0.57
C PRO A 218 -7.53 -30.03 -0.79
N LYS A 219 -6.53 -30.41 -1.61
CA LYS A 219 -6.69 -31.12 -2.89
C LYS A 219 -6.44 -32.64 -2.80
N GLY A 220 -6.20 -33.17 -1.60
CA GLY A 220 -5.87 -34.59 -1.37
C GLY A 220 -7.07 -35.51 -1.58
N ARG A 221 -7.14 -36.10 -2.77
CA ARG A 221 -8.03 -37.21 -3.18
C ARG A 221 -8.07 -38.29 -2.08
N THR A 222 -9.22 -38.41 -1.41
CA THR A 222 -9.53 -39.48 -0.46
C THR A 222 -9.43 -40.82 -1.16
N ARG A 223 -8.31 -41.53 -0.98
CA ARG A 223 -8.27 -42.99 -1.15
C ARG A 223 -8.85 -43.58 0.13
N SER A 224 -10.14 -43.90 0.09
CA SER A 224 -10.78 -44.77 1.06
C SER A 224 -10.11 -46.14 1.01
N ASN A 225 -9.26 -46.45 1.98
CA ASN A 225 -8.85 -47.82 2.22
C ASN A 225 -10.01 -48.56 2.90
N THR A 226 -10.72 -49.34 2.10
CA THR A 226 -11.57 -50.44 2.55
C THR A 226 -10.69 -51.64 2.89
N THR A 227 -10.55 -51.92 4.17
CA THR A 227 -10.30 -53.26 4.75
C THR A 227 -10.65 -53.20 6.23
#